data_AF-K8WN13-F1
#
_entry.id   AF-K8WN13-F1
#
_cell.length_a   1.000
_cell.length_b   1.000
_cell.length_c   1.000
_cell.angle_alpha   90.00
_cell.angle_beta   90.00
_cell.angle_gamma   90.00
#
_symmetry.space_group_name_H-M   'P 1'
#
loop_
_entity.id
_entity.type
_entity.pdbx_description
1 polymer ?
#
loop_
_entity_poly.entity_id
_entity_poly.type
_entity_poly.pdbx_seq_one_letter_code
_entity_poly.pdbx_strand_id
1 'polypeptide(L)'
;MCTFKSAGSFAAYLQLTGIKHSQEIKGNLGAFVKQEIQAEWEHFFLAMYWTDIDSVKVFAGGNYHVAVIYPEDDKFCLLSDP
;
A
#
# COMPACT_ATOMS: atom_id res chain seq x y z
N MET A 1 7.82 18.41 3.43
CA MET A 1 8.66 18.43 2.21
C MET A 1 9.06 16.99 1.93
N CYS A 2 8.75 16.46 0.76
CA CYS A 2 9.20 15.12 0.38
C CYS A 2 10.73 15.07 0.33
N THR A 3 11.31 14.02 0.90
CA THR A 3 12.76 13.78 0.88
C THR A 3 13.01 12.63 -0.08
N PHE A 4 13.61 12.89 -1.25
CA PHE A 4 13.81 11.86 -2.27
C PHE A 4 14.40 10.57 -1.69
N LYS A 5 13.62 9.49 -1.72
CA LYS A 5 13.97 8.15 -1.25
C LYS A 5 13.88 7.18 -2.41
N SER A 6 14.79 6.21 -2.47
CA SER A 6 14.82 5.24 -3.57
C SER A 6 13.61 4.30 -3.51
N ALA A 7 13.19 3.78 -4.65
CA ALA A 7 12.08 2.84 -4.71
C ALA A 7 12.31 1.54 -3.91
N GLY A 8 13.56 1.07 -3.80
CA GLY A 8 13.90 -0.04 -2.91
C GLY A 8 13.59 0.26 -1.43
N SER A 9 13.76 1.51 -1.00
CA SER A 9 13.38 1.93 0.36
C SER A 9 11.86 2.05 0.54
N PHE A 10 11.13 2.40 -0.52
CA PHE A 10 9.67 2.38 -0.51
C PHE A 10 9.13 0.95 -0.48
N ALA A 11 9.68 0.02 -1.27
CA ALA A 11 9.30 -1.38 -1.26
C ALA A 11 9.41 -2.01 0.14
N ALA A 12 10.52 -1.75 0.83
CA ALA A 12 10.73 -2.21 2.21
C ALA A 12 9.73 -1.57 3.19
N TYR A 13 9.45 -0.28 3.03
CA TYR A 13 8.47 0.44 3.84
C TYR A 13 7.04 -0.08 3.63
N LEU A 14 6.66 -0.34 2.38
CA LEU A 14 5.35 -0.86 1.99
C LEU A 14 5.08 -2.25 2.58
N GLN A 15 6.11 -3.10 2.61
CA GLN A 15 6.04 -4.41 3.26
C GLN A 15 5.76 -4.30 4.77
N LEU A 16 6.43 -3.37 5.45
CA LEU A 16 6.29 -3.18 6.90
C LEU A 16 4.99 -2.48 7.30
N THR A 17 4.38 -1.73 6.39
CA THR A 17 3.16 -0.95 6.63
C THR A 17 1.95 -1.62 5.98
N GLY A 18 1.60 -1.22 4.76
CA GLY A 18 0.39 -1.65 4.07
C GLY A 18 0.19 -3.16 4.06
N ILE A 19 1.25 -3.93 3.80
CA ILE A 19 1.17 -5.39 3.73
C ILE A 19 1.01 -6.00 5.12
N LYS A 20 1.96 -5.76 6.04
CA LYS A 20 1.90 -6.34 7.39
C LYS A 20 0.62 -5.94 8.14
N HIS A 21 0.26 -4.65 8.08
CA HIS A 21 -0.96 -4.16 8.72
C HIS A 21 -2.20 -4.88 8.16
N SER A 22 -2.30 -5.05 6.83
CA SER A 22 -3.43 -5.76 6.24
C SER A 22 -3.50 -7.23 6.67
N GLN A 23 -2.35 -7.91 6.79
CA GLN A 23 -2.28 -9.32 7.18
C GLN A 23 -2.67 -9.56 8.64
N GLU A 24 -2.54 -8.55 9.51
CA GLU A 24 -2.97 -8.61 10.90
C GLU A 24 -4.51 -8.50 11.04
N ILE A 25 -5.21 -8.07 9.99
CA ILE A 25 -6.67 -7.95 10.01
C ILE A 25 -7.32 -9.32 9.79
N LYS A 26 -8.20 -9.72 10.72
CA LYS A 26 -9.00 -10.94 10.58
C LYS A 26 -9.83 -10.88 9.30
N GLY A 27 -9.67 -11.90 8.45
CA GLY A 27 -10.32 -12.00 7.15
C GLY A 27 -9.42 -11.58 5.98
N ASN A 28 -8.19 -11.13 6.22
CA ASN A 28 -7.18 -11.07 5.16
C ASN A 28 -6.79 -12.49 4.73
N LEU A 29 -6.85 -12.76 3.43
CA LEU A 29 -6.52 -14.06 2.81
C LEU A 29 -5.15 -14.02 2.11
N GLY A 30 -4.53 -12.85 2.04
CA GLY A 30 -3.25 -12.63 1.38
C GLY A 30 -3.11 -11.19 0.91
N ALA A 31 -1.88 -10.71 0.93
CA ALA A 31 -1.51 -9.37 0.46
C ALA A 31 -0.23 -9.49 -0.38
N PHE A 32 -0.26 -8.87 -1.56
CA PHE A 32 0.75 -9.04 -2.60
C PHE A 32 1.14 -7.69 -3.16
N VAL A 33 2.43 -7.56 -3.48
CA VAL A 33 2.99 -6.39 -4.15
C VAL A 33 3.62 -6.84 -5.45
N LYS A 34 3.26 -6.19 -6.55
CA LYS A 34 4.01 -6.27 -7.81
C LYS A 34 4.74 -4.95 -8.00
N GLN A 35 6.03 -5.04 -8.30
CA GLN A 35 6.89 -3.91 -8.62
C GLN A 35 7.22 -3.98 -10.11
N GLU A 36 7.09 -2.85 -10.81
CA GLU A 36 7.37 -2.77 -12.24
C GLU A 36 8.01 -1.43 -12.60
N ILE A 37 9.09 -1.47 -13.37
CA ILE A 37 9.76 -0.26 -13.87
C ILE A 37 9.21 0.03 -15.27
N GLN A 38 8.61 1.20 -15.46
CA GLN A 38 8.10 1.67 -16.75
C GLN A 38 8.59 3.11 -17.01
N ALA A 39 9.37 3.28 -18.09
CA ALA A 39 10.04 4.55 -18.40
C ALA A 39 10.84 5.10 -17.19
N GLU A 40 10.56 6.32 -16.75
CA GLU A 40 11.18 6.96 -15.59
C GLU A 40 10.50 6.64 -14.25
N TRP A 41 9.45 5.83 -14.25
CA TRP A 41 8.63 5.54 -13.08
C TRP A 41 8.78 4.11 -12.59
N GLU A 42 8.65 3.96 -11.28
CA GLU A 42 8.59 2.66 -10.62
C GLU A 42 7.23 2.49 -9.97
N HIS A 43 6.46 1.55 -10.51
CA HIS A 43 5.08 1.31 -10.15
C HIS A 43 5.00 0.21 -9.10
N PHE A 44 4.14 0.43 -8.11
CA PHE A 44 3.82 -0.52 -7.06
C PHE A 44 2.33 -0.84 -7.09
N PHE A 45 2.00 -2.07 -7.45
CA PHE A 45 0.62 -2.55 -7.46
C PHE A 45 0.36 -3.40 -6.24
N LEU A 46 -0.61 -3.00 -5.41
CA LEU A 46 -1.05 -3.78 -4.27
C LEU A 46 -2.32 -4.54 -4.61
N ALA A 47 -2.32 -5.83 -4.33
CA ALA A 47 -3.50 -6.67 -4.42
C ALA A 47 -3.68 -7.42 -3.10
N MET A 48 -4.87 -7.31 -2.51
CA MET A 48 -5.21 -7.98 -1.26
C MET A 48 -6.51 -8.76 -1.42
N TYR A 49 -6.53 -9.98 -0.91
CA TYR A 49 -7.72 -10.82 -0.89
C TYR A 49 -8.33 -10.81 0.49
N TRP A 50 -9.65 -10.73 0.55
CA TRP A 50 -10.41 -10.58 1.78
C TRP A 50 -11.60 -11.54 1.78
N THR A 51 -12.00 -12.01 2.96
CA THR A 51 -13.20 -12.87 3.11
C THR A 51 -14.47 -12.15 2.72
N ASP A 52 -14.55 -10.85 3.03
CA ASP A 52 -15.72 -10.01 2.82
C ASP A 52 -15.34 -8.52 2.88
N ILE A 53 -16.30 -7.65 2.57
CA ILE A 53 -16.12 -6.20 2.56
C ILE A 53 -16.00 -5.60 3.96
N ASP A 54 -16.51 -6.27 5.00
CA ASP A 54 -16.45 -5.73 6.35
C ASP A 54 -15.02 -5.85 6.89
N SER A 55 -14.29 -6.93 6.58
CA SER A 55 -12.85 -7.01 6.82
C SER A 55 -12.06 -5.91 6.11
N VAL A 56 -12.43 -5.55 4.88
CA VAL A 56 -11.80 -4.42 4.16
C VAL A 56 -12.04 -3.10 4.90
N LYS A 57 -13.25 -2.87 5.40
CA LYS A 57 -13.59 -1.66 6.17
C LYS A 57 -12.87 -1.59 7.52
N VAL A 58 -12.59 -2.73 8.16
CA VAL A 58 -11.77 -2.75 9.38
C VAL A 58 -10.35 -2.27 9.07
N PHE A 59 -9.78 -2.68 7.93
CA PHE A 59 -8.45 -2.25 7.49
C PHE A 59 -8.42 -0.78 7.05
N ALA A 60 -9.34 -0.38 6.16
CA ALA A 60 -9.29 0.89 5.44
C ALA A 60 -10.22 1.98 6.01
N GLY A 61 -11.04 1.65 7.00
CA GLY A 61 -12.01 2.56 7.59
C GLY A 61 -13.23 2.82 6.69
N GLY A 62 -13.93 3.92 6.96
CA GLY A 62 -15.19 4.27 6.27
C GLY A 62 -15.03 4.62 4.79
N ASN A 63 -13.85 5.09 4.38
CA ASN A 63 -13.52 5.43 2.99
C ASN A 63 -12.73 4.32 2.30
N TYR A 64 -13.14 3.07 2.48
CA TYR A 64 -12.43 1.88 2.01
C TYR A 64 -12.22 1.77 0.49
N HIS A 65 -12.82 2.67 -0.29
CA HIS A 65 -12.59 2.83 -1.73
C HIS A 65 -11.30 3.61 -2.05
N VAL A 66 -10.69 4.26 -1.06
CA VAL A 66 -9.44 5.01 -1.19
C VAL A 66 -8.32 4.25 -0.51
N ALA A 67 -7.12 4.32 -1.08
CA ALA A 67 -5.93 3.72 -0.47
C ALA A 67 -5.66 4.29 0.93
N VAL A 68 -5.24 3.41 1.84
CA VAL A 68 -4.82 3.82 3.18
C VAL A 68 -3.48 4.55 3.07
N ILE A 69 -3.47 5.81 3.51
CA ILE A 69 -2.26 6.66 3.53
C ILE A 69 -1.63 6.61 4.93
N TYR A 70 -0.34 6.35 4.98
CA TYR A 70 0.45 6.34 6.20
C TYR A 70 1.25 7.64 6.35
N PRO A 71 1.53 8.11 7.58
CA PRO A 71 2.22 9.38 7.80
C PRO A 71 3.61 9.51 7.15
N GLU A 72 4.27 8.40 6.80
CA GLU A 72 5.57 8.47 6.13
C GLU A 72 5.49 8.38 4.60
N ASP A 73 4.31 8.19 4.01
CA ASP A 73 4.12 8.12 2.55
C ASP A 73 4.58 9.41 1.86
N ASP A 74 4.36 10.57 2.51
CA ASP A 74 4.80 11.89 2.04
C ASP A 74 6.32 11.97 1.80
N LYS A 75 7.10 11.08 2.42
CA LYS A 75 8.56 11.03 2.25
C LYS A 75 8.97 10.36 0.94
N PHE A 76 8.06 9.69 0.23
CA PHE A 76 8.39 8.92 -0.96
C PHE A 76 7.92 9.56 -2.27
N CYS A 77 7.35 10.77 -2.22
CA CYS A 77 6.89 11.51 -3.41
C CYS A 77 5.94 10.66 -4.27
N LEU A 78 5.09 9.85 -3.64
CA LEU A 78 4.22 8.93 -4.36
C LEU A 78 3.20 9.70 -5.19
N LEU A 79 3.00 9.23 -6.42
CA LEU A 79 1.88 9.63 -7.26
C LEU A 79 0.85 8.51 -7.21
N SER A 80 -0.37 8.82 -6.78
CA SER A 80 -1.49 7.90 -6.91
C SER A 80 -1.99 7.94 -8.35
N ASP A 81 -2.04 6.78 -9.01
CA ASP A 81 -2.74 6.65 -10.28
C ASP A 81 -4.26 6.92 -10.04
N PRO A 82 -4.93 7.69 -10.92
CA PRO A 82 -6.35 8.04 -10.79
C PRO A 82 -7.32 6.88 -11.01
#